data_AF-A0A5N5MN55-F1
#
_entry.id   AF-A0A5N5MN55-F1
#
_cell.length_a   1.000
_cell.length_b   1.000
_cell.length_c   1.000
_cell.angle_alpha   90.00
_cell.angle_beta   90.00
_cell.angle_gamma   90.00
#
_symmetry.space_group_name_H-M   'P 1'
#
loop_
_entity.id
_entity.type
_entity.pdbx_description
1 polymer ?
#
loop_
_entity_poly.entity_id
_entity_poly.type
_entity_poly.pdbx_seq_one_letter_code
_entity_poly.pdbx_strand_id
1 'polypeptide(L)'
;MLDYQVDYDNHPLYKHGTTGRKQSPVRLFTNLCPKDIVLPKEEGYRFCSICERYVSAENRHCPDCNACTSKNGRPWRHCAECGKCVKPSWRHCSSCGRCVLPDHRCGQTGCYNCGDPGHKHKACPLKHKKNVQSAKGASKHNSNKHTAKKRKNKNTHRRKKKKVT
;
A
#
# COMPACT_ATOMS: atom_id res chain seq x y z
N MET A 1 -0.14 -11.62 -13.01
CA MET A 1 -0.65 -10.50 -12.19
C MET A 1 -0.85 -9.31 -13.11
N LEU A 2 -2.01 -8.68 -13.09
CA LEU A 2 -2.30 -7.46 -13.85
C LEU A 2 -1.94 -6.21 -13.02
N ASP A 3 -1.69 -5.09 -13.70
CA ASP A 3 -1.36 -3.82 -13.05
C ASP A 3 -2.61 -3.09 -12.50
N TYR A 4 -3.82 -3.57 -12.82
CA TYR A 4 -5.08 -2.96 -12.38
C TYR A 4 -5.18 -2.91 -10.85
N GLN A 5 -5.37 -1.70 -10.32
CA GLN A 5 -5.51 -1.41 -8.91
C GLN A 5 -6.98 -1.52 -8.52
N VAL A 6 -7.32 -2.55 -7.72
CA VAL A 6 -8.69 -2.75 -7.27
C VAL A 6 -8.95 -1.84 -6.08
N ASP A 7 -9.79 -0.83 -6.27
CA ASP A 7 -10.22 0.07 -5.19
C ASP A 7 -11.35 -0.53 -4.36
N TYR A 8 -11.42 -0.10 -3.11
CA TYR A 8 -12.36 -0.58 -2.11
C TYR A 8 -12.77 0.59 -1.21
N ASP A 9 -14.05 0.67 -0.87
CA ASP A 9 -14.56 1.72 0.02
C ASP A 9 -14.08 1.54 1.47
N ASN A 10 -13.87 0.30 1.92
CA ASN A 10 -13.70 -0.06 3.33
C ASN A 10 -12.50 -0.98 3.62
N HIS A 11 -11.40 -0.84 2.89
CA HIS A 11 -10.24 -1.73 3.06
C HIS A 11 -9.43 -1.40 4.34
N PRO A 12 -9.01 -2.39 5.15
CA PRO A 12 -8.33 -2.13 6.43
C PRO A 12 -6.94 -1.47 6.27
N LEU A 13 -6.24 -1.75 5.17
CA LEU A 13 -4.89 -1.23 4.87
C LEU A 13 -4.89 -0.03 3.91
N TYR A 14 -6.04 0.33 3.35
CA TYR A 14 -6.19 1.36 2.32
C TYR A 14 -7.44 2.18 2.62
N LYS A 15 -7.27 3.50 2.78
CA LYS A 15 -8.37 4.42 3.03
C LYS A 15 -8.24 5.60 2.08
N HIS A 16 -9.33 5.98 1.43
CA HIS A 16 -9.39 7.24 0.69
C HIS A 16 -9.26 8.40 1.70
N GLY A 17 -8.25 9.26 1.54
CA GLY A 17 -8.02 10.42 2.41
C GLY A 17 -6.56 10.83 2.58
N THR A 18 -6.32 11.71 3.56
CA THR A 18 -4.99 12.26 3.91
C THR A 18 -4.12 11.31 4.75
N THR A 19 -4.74 10.32 5.41
CA THR A 19 -4.05 9.36 6.27
C THR A 19 -4.10 7.97 5.65
N GLY A 20 -2.94 7.33 5.49
CA GLY A 20 -2.83 5.98 4.92
C GLY A 20 -2.23 5.92 3.51
N ARG A 21 -2.24 4.74 2.90
CA ARG A 21 -1.75 4.55 1.52
C ARG A 21 -2.76 5.14 0.54
N LYS A 22 -2.27 5.92 -0.43
CA LYS A 22 -3.08 6.52 -1.50
C LYS A 22 -3.52 5.55 -2.59
N GLN A 23 -2.99 4.33 -2.60
CA GLN A 23 -3.27 3.32 -3.63
C GLN A 23 -3.53 1.97 -2.97
N SER A 24 -4.50 1.23 -3.51
CA SER A 24 -4.80 -0.12 -3.07
C SER A 24 -3.62 -1.06 -3.34
N PRO A 25 -3.25 -1.95 -2.40
CA PRO A 25 -2.23 -2.98 -2.63
C PRO A 25 -2.74 -4.18 -3.43
N VAL A 26 -4.05 -4.29 -3.68
CA VAL A 26 -4.68 -5.47 -4.28
C VAL A 26 -4.56 -5.43 -5.81
N ARG A 27 -4.22 -6.56 -6.42
CA ARG A 27 -4.07 -6.75 -7.87
C ARG A 27 -4.80 -8.02 -8.31
N LEU A 28 -5.23 -8.06 -9.56
CA LEU A 28 -5.87 -9.23 -10.15
C LEU A 28 -4.85 -10.29 -10.58
N PHE A 29 -5.16 -11.55 -10.28
CA PHE A 29 -4.43 -12.71 -10.76
C PHE A 29 -5.37 -13.57 -11.58
N THR A 30 -4.94 -13.91 -12.78
CA THR A 30 -5.72 -14.70 -13.73
C THR A 30 -4.76 -15.51 -14.59
N ASN A 31 -5.25 -16.63 -15.11
CA ASN A 31 -4.60 -17.47 -16.09
C ASN A 31 -4.88 -17.02 -17.54
N LEU A 32 -5.80 -16.05 -17.72
CA LEU A 32 -6.07 -15.45 -19.02
C LEU A 32 -4.85 -14.68 -19.56
N CYS A 33 -4.76 -14.54 -20.88
CA CYS A 33 -3.66 -13.79 -21.50
C CYS A 33 -3.77 -12.30 -21.13
N PRO A 34 -2.71 -11.66 -20.60
CA PRO A 34 -2.74 -10.26 -20.20
C PRO A 34 -3.06 -9.26 -21.34
N LYS A 35 -2.84 -9.66 -22.59
CA LYS A 35 -3.12 -8.85 -23.78
C LYS A 35 -4.62 -8.68 -24.04
N ASP A 36 -5.41 -9.69 -23.69
CA ASP A 36 -6.85 -9.73 -23.94
C ASP A 36 -7.64 -8.93 -22.87
N ILE A 37 -6.96 -8.49 -21.81
CA ILE A 37 -7.56 -7.76 -20.70
C ILE A 37 -7.24 -6.27 -20.85
N VAL A 38 -8.18 -5.56 -21.45
CA VAL A 38 -8.11 -4.11 -21.68
C VAL A 38 -8.39 -3.36 -20.37
N LEU A 39 -7.49 -2.46 -19.98
CA LEU A 39 -7.68 -1.57 -18.82
C LEU A 39 -8.07 -0.15 -19.26
N PRO A 40 -8.90 0.58 -18.47
CA PRO A 40 -9.40 1.90 -18.84
C PRO A 40 -8.28 2.94 -18.98
N LYS A 41 -8.24 3.69 -20.09
CA LYS A 41 -7.22 4.73 -20.28
C LYS A 41 -7.51 5.96 -19.42
N GLU A 42 -8.79 6.21 -19.15
CA GLU A 42 -9.33 7.32 -18.36
C GLU A 42 -8.85 7.25 -16.91
N GLU A 43 -8.61 6.04 -16.40
CA GLU A 43 -8.06 5.78 -15.06
C GLU A 43 -6.52 5.80 -15.03
N GLY A 44 -5.86 6.09 -16.15
CA GLY A 44 -4.42 6.22 -16.23
C GLY A 44 -3.68 4.91 -16.50
N TYR A 45 -4.27 3.98 -17.26
CA TYR A 45 -3.56 2.81 -17.80
C TYR A 45 -3.17 3.01 -19.28
N ARG A 46 -2.11 2.32 -19.70
CA ARG A 46 -1.63 2.31 -21.08
C ARG A 46 -1.23 0.91 -21.50
N PHE A 47 -1.32 0.61 -22.79
CA PHE A 47 -0.78 -0.63 -23.33
C PHE A 47 0.75 -0.55 -23.47
N CYS A 48 1.44 -1.62 -23.10
CA CYS A 48 2.86 -1.82 -23.38
C CYS A 48 2.98 -2.85 -24.50
N SER A 49 3.47 -2.44 -25.67
CA SER A 49 3.64 -3.32 -26.84
C SER A 49 4.70 -4.40 -26.62
N ILE A 50 5.76 -4.11 -25.87
CA ILE A 50 6.85 -5.06 -25.61
C ILE A 50 6.41 -6.18 -24.67
N CYS A 51 5.67 -5.84 -23.61
CA CYS A 51 5.13 -6.81 -22.66
C CYS A 51 3.77 -7.39 -23.08
N GLU A 52 3.19 -6.88 -24.18
CA GLU A 52 1.82 -7.17 -24.64
C GLU A 52 0.76 -7.15 -23.52
N ARG A 53 0.77 -6.10 -22.70
CA ARG A 53 -0.18 -5.97 -21.58
C ARG A 53 -0.43 -4.52 -21.18
N TYR A 54 -1.56 -4.29 -20.52
CA TYR A 54 -1.86 -3.00 -19.91
C TYR A 54 -1.10 -2.79 -18.60
N VAL A 55 -0.53 -1.60 -18.45
CA VAL A 55 0.29 -1.15 -17.32
C VAL A 55 -0.15 0.22 -16.86
N SER A 56 0.18 0.62 -15.63
CA SER A 56 -0.04 2.01 -15.20
C SER A 56 0.73 2.98 -16.10
N ALA A 57 0.17 4.17 -16.37
CA ALA A 57 0.77 5.16 -17.28
C ALA A 57 2.21 5.51 -16.90
N GLU A 58 2.48 5.69 -15.60
CA GLU A 58 3.80 6.00 -15.06
C GLU A 58 4.76 4.80 -14.98
N ASN A 59 4.27 3.56 -15.16
CA ASN A 59 5.08 2.36 -15.10
C ASN A 59 5.92 2.26 -16.39
N ARG A 60 7.22 2.54 -16.29
CA ARG A 60 8.14 2.47 -17.43
C ARG A 60 8.65 1.04 -17.60
N HIS A 61 8.65 0.57 -18.85
CA HIS A 61 9.29 -0.70 -19.21
C HIS A 61 10.79 -0.60 -18.93
N CYS A 62 11.35 -1.60 -18.28
CA CYS A 62 12.79 -1.71 -18.12
C CYS A 62 13.37 -2.54 -19.27
N PRO A 63 14.26 -1.97 -20.11
CA PRO A 63 14.93 -2.73 -21.17
C PRO A 63 15.77 -3.89 -20.63
N ASP A 64 16.51 -3.66 -19.54
CA ASP A 64 17.42 -4.65 -18.95
C ASP A 64 16.68 -5.87 -18.37
N CYS A 65 15.51 -5.65 -17.76
CA CYS A 65 14.67 -6.74 -17.25
C CYS A 65 13.67 -7.26 -18.29
N ASN A 66 13.58 -6.60 -19.45
CA ASN A 66 12.53 -6.75 -20.44
C ASN A 66 11.10 -6.83 -19.83
N ALA A 67 10.81 -5.99 -18.84
CA ALA A 67 9.54 -6.02 -18.12
C ALA A 67 9.12 -4.67 -17.51
N CYS A 68 7.81 -4.41 -17.46
CA CYS A 68 7.20 -3.33 -16.67
C CYS A 68 7.07 -3.73 -15.20
N THR A 69 8.11 -3.51 -14.40
CA THR A 69 8.25 -4.08 -13.04
C THR A 69 7.58 -3.29 -11.92
N SER A 70 7.13 -2.05 -12.17
CA SER A 70 6.54 -1.25 -11.10
C SER A 70 5.22 -1.84 -10.62
N LYS A 71 5.10 -1.99 -9.30
CA LYS A 71 3.88 -2.49 -8.65
C LYS A 71 2.95 -1.37 -8.19
N ASN A 72 3.48 -0.14 -8.05
CA ASN A 72 2.77 0.99 -7.45
C ASN A 72 2.51 2.10 -8.47
N GLY A 73 2.56 1.80 -9.76
CA GLY A 73 2.46 2.77 -10.85
C GLY A 73 3.68 3.68 -11.02
N ARG A 74 4.39 4.06 -9.95
CA ARG A 74 5.57 4.94 -10.01
C ARG A 74 6.72 4.32 -10.80
N PRO A 75 7.58 5.08 -11.48
CA PRO A 75 8.76 4.53 -12.16
C PRO A 75 9.68 3.83 -11.16
N TRP A 76 10.16 2.63 -11.47
CA TRP A 76 11.21 1.94 -10.73
C TRP A 76 12.52 2.07 -11.49
N ARG A 77 13.65 2.08 -10.78
CA ARG A 77 15.00 2.13 -11.38
C ARG A 77 15.57 0.72 -11.47
N HIS A 78 16.24 0.40 -12.58
CA HIS A 78 17.05 -0.81 -12.65
C HIS A 78 18.30 -0.65 -11.77
N CYS A 79 18.71 -1.72 -11.10
CA CYS A 79 19.99 -1.81 -10.42
C CYS A 79 20.82 -2.88 -11.12
N ALA A 80 21.88 -2.46 -11.81
CA ALA A 80 22.76 -3.36 -12.58
C ALA A 80 23.42 -4.41 -11.67
N GLU A 81 23.94 -4.00 -10.51
CA GLU A 81 24.56 -4.91 -9.53
C GLU A 81 23.59 -5.98 -9.00
N CYS A 82 22.29 -5.67 -8.91
CA CYS A 82 21.28 -6.65 -8.46
C CYS A 82 20.53 -7.35 -9.61
N GLY A 83 20.73 -6.93 -10.86
CA GLY A 83 19.96 -7.41 -12.02
C GLY A 83 18.45 -7.24 -11.89
N LYS A 84 17.95 -6.27 -11.10
CA LYS A 84 16.51 -6.11 -10.85
C LYS A 84 16.08 -4.67 -10.68
N CYS A 85 14.84 -4.39 -11.05
CA CYS A 85 14.22 -3.10 -10.78
C CYS A 85 13.83 -2.96 -9.31
N VAL A 86 14.14 -1.79 -8.75
CA VAL A 86 13.85 -1.43 -7.37
C VAL A 86 13.18 -0.07 -7.30
N LYS A 87 12.51 0.20 -6.17
CA LYS A 87 11.89 1.50 -5.93
C LYS A 87 12.93 2.62 -6.03
N PRO A 88 12.59 3.82 -6.54
CA PRO A 88 13.56 4.93 -6.67
C PRO A 88 14.22 5.33 -5.36
N SER A 89 13.51 5.17 -4.24
CA SER A 89 14.02 5.47 -2.91
C SER A 89 15.04 4.43 -2.41
N TRP A 90 15.28 3.34 -3.13
CA TRP A 90 16.23 2.30 -2.76
C TRP A 90 17.55 2.49 -3.51
N ARG A 91 18.66 2.22 -2.84
CA ARG A 91 20.03 2.27 -3.37
C ARG A 91 20.74 0.97 -3.05
N HIS A 92 21.71 0.56 -3.87
CA HIS A 92 22.53 -0.62 -3.62
C HIS A 92 23.52 -0.32 -2.46
N CYS A 93 23.56 -1.12 -1.38
CA CYS A 93 24.69 -1.11 -0.42
C CYS A 93 25.67 -2.21 -0.85
N SER A 94 26.87 -1.83 -1.28
CA SER A 94 27.93 -2.76 -1.67
C SER A 94 28.31 -3.69 -0.51
N SER A 95 28.32 -3.19 0.73
CA SER A 95 28.59 -4.02 1.92
C SER A 95 27.51 -5.06 2.21
N CYS A 96 26.26 -4.82 1.77
CA CYS A 96 25.15 -5.78 1.94
C CYS A 96 24.91 -6.63 0.69
N GLY A 97 25.48 -6.28 -0.48
CA GLY A 97 25.19 -6.89 -1.77
C GLY A 97 23.73 -6.79 -2.21
N ARG A 98 22.97 -5.81 -1.71
CA ARG A 98 21.53 -5.68 -2.02
C ARG A 98 21.04 -4.25 -1.99
N CYS A 99 19.99 -4.00 -2.77
CA CYS A 99 19.24 -2.74 -2.71
C CYS A 99 18.47 -2.62 -1.39
N VAL A 100 18.54 -1.44 -0.79
CA VAL A 100 18.06 -1.09 0.55
C VAL A 100 17.67 0.39 0.60
N LEU A 101 16.94 0.79 1.64
CA LEU A 101 16.73 2.22 1.90
C LEU A 101 18.06 2.87 2.34
N PRO A 102 18.29 4.16 2.02
CA PRO A 102 19.51 4.87 2.39
C PRO A 102 19.80 4.83 3.88
N ASP A 103 18.77 5.03 4.71
CA ASP A 103 18.84 4.95 6.18
C ASP A 103 18.74 3.49 6.65
N HIS A 104 19.79 2.71 6.35
CA HIS A 104 19.93 1.35 6.86
C HIS A 104 21.34 1.16 7.42
N ARG A 105 21.47 0.22 8.35
CA ARG A 105 22.76 -0.15 8.94
C ARG A 105 23.22 -1.46 8.31
N CYS A 106 24.26 -1.41 7.47
CA CYS A 106 24.82 -2.62 6.85
C CYS A 106 25.31 -3.57 7.99
N GLY A 107 25.06 -4.88 7.88
CA GLY A 107 25.41 -5.88 8.91
C GLY A 107 24.36 -6.15 10.01
N GLN A 108 23.28 -5.35 10.13
CA GLN A 108 22.18 -5.68 11.04
C GLN A 108 21.27 -6.78 10.44
N THR A 109 21.66 -8.03 10.65
CA THR A 109 20.74 -9.17 10.60
C THR A 109 20.08 -9.28 11.97
N GLY A 110 18.81 -8.89 12.11
CA GLY A 110 18.13 -8.96 13.40
C GLY A 110 16.92 -8.05 13.55
N CYS A 111 16.53 -7.83 14.79
CA CYS A 111 15.39 -7.02 15.17
C CYS A 111 15.64 -5.53 14.91
N TYR A 112 14.83 -4.92 14.04
CA TYR A 112 14.90 -3.48 13.74
C TYR A 112 14.69 -2.54 14.95
N ASN A 113 14.17 -3.02 16.09
CA ASN A 113 13.93 -2.18 17.26
C ASN A 113 15.05 -2.24 18.30
N CYS A 114 15.79 -3.36 18.40
CA CYS A 114 16.85 -3.53 19.40
C CYS A 114 18.19 -4.03 18.85
N GLY A 115 18.28 -4.36 17.56
CA GLY A 115 19.49 -4.82 16.89
C GLY A 115 19.83 -6.30 17.09
N ASP A 116 19.07 -7.02 17.91
CA ASP A 116 19.37 -8.41 18.27
C ASP A 116 19.10 -9.38 17.09
N PRO A 117 20.08 -10.21 16.67
CA PRO A 117 19.94 -11.17 15.58
C PRO A 117 18.97 -12.32 15.86
N GLY A 118 18.69 -12.64 17.13
CA GLY A 118 17.91 -13.80 17.55
C GLY A 118 16.40 -13.70 17.29
N HIS A 119 15.88 -12.51 16.94
CA HIS A 119 14.46 -12.35 16.67
C HIS A 119 14.15 -11.25 15.65
N LYS A 120 12.98 -11.34 15.00
CA LYS A 120 12.47 -10.27 14.11
C LYS A 120 11.71 -9.22 14.92
N HIS A 121 11.56 -8.01 14.39
CA HIS A 121 10.87 -6.88 15.05
C HIS A 121 9.53 -7.22 15.72
N LYS A 122 8.72 -8.12 15.12
CA LYS A 122 7.43 -8.54 15.69
C LYS A 122 7.55 -9.34 16.99
N ALA A 123 8.62 -10.10 17.16
CA ALA A 123 8.92 -10.90 18.34
C ALA A 123 9.87 -10.17 19.30
N CYS A 124 9.96 -8.83 19.20
CA CYS A 124 10.89 -8.07 20.02
C CYS A 124 10.40 -7.93 21.46
N PRO A 125 11.15 -8.45 22.46
CA PRO A 125 10.76 -8.34 23.87
C PRO A 125 10.76 -6.88 24.36
N LEU A 126 11.51 -5.99 23.70
CA LEU A 126 11.56 -4.56 24.02
C LEU A 126 10.41 -3.73 23.43
N LYS A 127 9.52 -4.34 22.62
CA LYS A 127 8.42 -3.62 21.97
C LYS A 127 7.39 -3.05 22.97
N HIS A 128 7.25 -3.67 24.15
CA HIS A 128 6.29 -3.25 25.18
C HIS A 128 6.79 -2.14 26.11
N LYS A 129 8.09 -1.80 26.12
CA LYS A 129 8.65 -0.84 27.10
C LYS A 129 8.48 0.64 26.74
N LYS A 130 8.08 0.99 25.51
CA LYS A 130 7.92 2.40 25.08
C LYS A 130 6.59 3.06 25.48
N ASN A 131 5.67 2.34 26.14
CA ASN A 131 4.34 2.87 26.46
C ASN A 131 4.13 3.32 27.92
N VAL A 132 5.19 3.45 28.72
CA VAL A 132 5.08 3.73 30.18
C VAL A 132 5.44 5.18 30.55
N GLN A 133 5.73 6.07 29.59
CA GLN A 133 6.10 7.47 29.90
C GLN A 133 5.14 8.52 29.32
N SER A 134 3.83 8.26 29.37
CA SER A 134 2.81 9.30 29.16
C SER A 134 1.58 9.04 30.01
N ALA A 135 1.78 8.87 31.32
CA ALA A 135 0.71 8.81 32.32
C ALA A 135 1.01 9.78 33.48
N LYS A 136 1.18 11.07 33.17
CA LYS A 136 1.00 12.17 34.12
C LYS A 136 0.35 13.35 33.39
N GLY A 137 -0.96 13.33 33.35
CA GLY A 137 -1.81 14.40 32.82
C GLY A 137 -3.23 14.09 33.25
N ALA A 138 -3.59 14.54 34.45
CA ALA A 138 -4.92 14.37 35.02
C ALA A 138 -5.96 15.07 34.14
N SER A 139 -7.02 14.36 33.75
CA SER A 139 -8.34 14.98 33.65
C SER A 139 -9.42 13.92 33.86
N LYS A 140 -10.27 14.21 34.85
CA LYS A 140 -11.45 13.47 35.26
C LYS A 140 -12.45 13.39 34.11
N HIS A 141 -12.98 12.20 33.81
CA HIS A 141 -14.43 12.04 33.94
C HIS A 141 -14.89 10.58 34.03
N ASN A 142 -15.78 10.43 35.00
CA ASN A 142 -16.42 9.25 35.55
C ASN A 142 -17.11 8.35 34.50
N SER A 143 -16.83 7.05 34.58
CA SER A 143 -17.63 6.00 33.99
C SER A 143 -18.94 5.85 34.76
N ASN A 144 -20.10 5.93 34.09
CA ASN A 144 -21.19 5.07 34.54
C ASN A 144 -22.07 4.58 33.39
N LYS A 145 -22.37 3.29 33.49
CA LYS A 145 -23.01 2.44 32.49
C LYS A 145 -24.52 2.38 32.78
N HIS A 146 -25.29 2.21 31.70
CA HIS A 146 -26.71 1.82 31.64
C HIS A 146 -27.78 2.85 32.04
N THR A 147 -28.62 3.25 31.08
CA THR A 147 -30.04 2.86 31.05
C THR A 147 -30.57 2.91 29.62
N ALA A 148 -31.39 1.92 29.28
CA ALA A 148 -32.09 1.82 28.01
C ALA A 148 -33.20 2.88 27.91
N LYS A 149 -33.38 3.50 26.74
CA LYS A 149 -34.68 4.05 26.31
C LYS A 149 -34.77 4.16 24.78
N LYS A 150 -35.54 3.21 24.23
CA LYS A 150 -36.34 3.27 22.98
C LYS A 150 -36.63 4.69 22.51
N ARG A 151 -36.39 5.01 21.22
CA ARG A 151 -37.33 5.77 20.36
C ARG A 151 -37.19 5.35 18.89
N LYS A 152 -38.22 4.66 18.37
CA LYS A 152 -38.58 4.66 16.94
C LYS A 152 -39.10 6.05 16.60
N ASN A 153 -38.78 6.61 15.42
CA ASN A 153 -39.79 6.76 14.36
C ASN A 153 -39.20 7.17 12.99
N LYS A 154 -39.96 6.73 11.98
CA LYS A 154 -39.92 6.88 10.53
C LYS A 154 -39.52 8.27 9.99
N ASN A 155 -38.89 8.28 8.81
CA ASN A 155 -39.60 8.88 7.68
C ASN A 155 -39.24 8.23 6.33
N THR A 156 -40.29 7.90 5.59
CA THR A 156 -40.31 7.27 4.27
C THR A 156 -40.74 8.30 3.23
N HIS A 157 -40.14 8.21 2.03
CA HIS A 157 -40.68 8.66 0.72
C HIS A 157 -40.79 10.20 0.47
N ARG A 158 -40.67 10.76 -0.74
CA ARG A 158 -40.33 10.30 -2.12
C ARG A 158 -40.50 11.49 -3.09
N ARG A 159 -39.64 11.56 -4.13
CA ARG A 159 -39.82 12.14 -5.50
C ARG A 159 -39.91 13.66 -5.72
N LYS A 160 -39.22 14.11 -6.78
CA LYS A 160 -39.77 14.48 -8.12
C LYS A 160 -38.59 14.70 -9.10
N LYS A 161 -38.35 13.82 -10.08
CA LYS A 161 -38.69 13.96 -11.52
C LYS A 161 -38.68 15.40 -12.04
N LYS A 162 -37.80 15.68 -13.01
CA LYS A 162 -38.12 16.54 -14.18
C LYS A 162 -37.78 15.77 -15.46
N LYS A 163 -38.78 15.69 -16.33
CA LYS A 163 -38.76 15.24 -17.73
C LYS A 163 -38.40 16.47 -18.62
N VAL A 164 -38.37 16.19 -19.92
CA VAL A 164 -38.55 17.10 -21.07
C VAL A 164 -37.20 17.51 -21.67
N THR A 165 -36.89 17.27 -22.94
CA THR A 165 -37.73 17.12 -24.16
C THR A 165 -37.15 16.03 -25.04
#